data_AF-A0A6B3HDK5-F1
#
_entry.id   AF-A0A6B3HDK5-F1
#
_cell.length_a   1.000
_cell.length_b   1.000
_cell.length_c   1.000
_cell.angle_alpha   90.00
_cell.angle_beta   90.00
_cell.angle_gamma   90.00
#
_symmetry.space_group_name_H-M   'P 1'
#
loop_
_entity.id
_entity.type
_entity.pdbx_description
1 polymer ?
#
loop_
_entity_poly.entity_id
_entity_poly.type
_entity_poly.pdbx_seq_one_letter_code
_entity_poly.pdbx_strand_id
1 'polypeptide(L)'
;SLIMATGIEPDIPLGPEHTVALGMCEGPMSVAEIAAHLRLPAVVAKVILSDLVACGAVTAHAPAFHDMPTDRSLLEAVLDGLRRQL
;
A
#
# COMPACT_ATOMS: atom_id res chain seq x y z
N SER A 1 -0.39 5.49 1.98
CA SER A 1 0.26 4.67 3.01
C SER A 1 0.42 3.27 2.47
N LEU A 2 1.55 2.64 2.78
CA LEU A 2 1.79 1.22 2.54
C LEU A 2 1.36 0.46 3.79
N ILE A 3 0.67 -0.65 3.61
CA ILE A 3 0.21 -1.54 4.66
C ILE A 3 1.07 -2.80 4.63
N MET A 4 1.47 -3.30 5.80
CA MET A 4 2.17 -4.57 5.95
C MET A 4 1.63 -5.35 7.14
N ALA A 5 1.53 -6.67 6.99
CA ALA A 5 1.24 -7.58 8.07
C ALA A 5 2.37 -7.58 9.10
N THR A 6 2.01 -7.71 10.38
CA THR A 6 2.97 -7.75 11.49
C THR A 6 3.36 -9.17 11.89
N GLY A 7 2.61 -10.17 11.40
CA GLY A 7 2.68 -11.55 11.88
C GLY A 7 1.94 -11.78 13.20
N ILE A 8 1.29 -10.76 13.76
CA ILE A 8 0.43 -10.91 14.93
C ILE A 8 -0.89 -11.51 14.47
N GLU A 9 -1.21 -12.70 14.98
CA GLU A 9 -2.52 -13.32 14.77
C GLU A 9 -3.56 -12.62 15.65
N PRO A 10 -4.66 -12.11 15.07
CA PRO A 10 -5.70 -11.47 15.86
C PRO A 10 -6.45 -12.49 16.73
N ASP A 11 -6.62 -12.16 18.01
CA ASP A 11 -7.34 -12.97 19.01
C ASP A 11 -8.87 -13.05 18.79
N ILE A 12 -9.39 -12.34 17.77
CA ILE A 12 -10.81 -12.25 17.45
C ILE A 12 -11.02 -12.80 16.03
N PRO A 13 -12.09 -13.58 15.77
CA PRO A 13 -12.40 -14.03 14.42
C PRO A 13 -12.54 -12.85 13.46
N LEU A 14 -11.76 -12.88 12.39
CA LEU A 14 -11.82 -11.88 11.33
C LEU A 14 -13.02 -12.12 10.40
N GLY A 15 -13.59 -11.04 9.89
CA GLY A 15 -14.51 -11.09 8.76
C GLY A 15 -13.80 -11.56 7.48
N PRO A 16 -14.56 -11.96 6.44
CA PRO A 16 -13.97 -12.42 5.19
C PRO A 16 -13.15 -11.33 4.51
N GLU A 17 -13.62 -10.08 4.51
CA GLU A 17 -12.88 -8.96 3.91
C GLU A 17 -11.59 -8.64 4.68
N HIS A 18 -11.60 -8.72 6.02
CA HIS A 18 -10.40 -8.56 6.85
C HIS A 18 -9.38 -9.66 6.59
N THR A 19 -9.83 -10.91 6.44
CA THR A 19 -8.96 -12.06 6.19
C THR A 19 -8.28 -11.94 4.82
N VAL A 20 -9.04 -11.58 3.79
CA VAL A 20 -8.49 -11.33 2.46
C VAL A 20 -7.51 -10.16 2.48
N ALA A 21 -7.88 -9.04 3.10
CA ALA A 21 -7.00 -7.87 3.20
C ALA A 21 -5.68 -8.20 3.93
N LEU A 22 -5.74 -8.97 5.03
CA LEU A 22 -4.55 -9.38 5.78
C LEU A 22 -3.62 -10.26 4.94
N GLY A 23 -4.16 -11.25 4.22
CA GLY A 23 -3.38 -12.13 3.35
C GLY A 23 -2.70 -11.41 2.18
N MET A 24 -3.19 -10.23 1.79
CA MET A 24 -2.56 -9.40 0.77
C MET A 24 -1.38 -8.57 1.29
N CYS A 25 -1.27 -8.41 2.61
CA CYS A 25 -0.30 -7.52 3.24
C CYS A 25 1.01 -8.23 3.64
N GLU A 26 1.31 -9.43 3.11
CA GLU A 26 2.61 -10.10 3.32
C GLU A 26 3.80 -9.27 2.81
N GLY A 27 3.56 -8.42 1.80
CA GLY A 27 4.47 -7.36 1.37
C GLY A 27 3.82 -5.98 1.45
N PRO A 28 4.59 -4.88 1.25
CA PRO A 28 4.04 -3.53 1.25
C PRO A 28 2.99 -3.36 0.16
N MET A 29 1.74 -3.12 0.55
CA MET A 29 0.65 -2.87 -0.39
C MET A 29 -0.04 -1.55 -0.09
N SER A 30 -0.36 -0.77 -1.12
CA SER A 30 -1.10 0.47 -0.92
C SER A 30 -2.57 0.22 -0.62
N VAL A 31 -3.20 1.15 0.12
CA VAL A 31 -4.65 1.12 0.37
C VAL A 31 -5.46 1.08 -0.94
N ALA A 32 -4.97 1.71 -2.00
CA ALA A 32 -5.65 1.73 -3.30
C ALA A 32 -5.63 0.36 -3.98
N GLU A 33 -4.50 -0.34 -3.95
CA GLU A 33 -4.39 -1.71 -4.46
C GLU A 33 -5.30 -2.66 -3.68
N ILE A 34 -5.26 -2.60 -2.35
CA ILE A 34 -6.14 -3.42 -1.49
C ILE A 34 -7.61 -3.16 -1.83
N ALA A 35 -8.02 -1.90 -1.93
CA ALA A 35 -9.39 -1.53 -2.29
C ALA A 35 -9.81 -2.07 -3.67
N ALA A 36 -8.92 -1.99 -4.66
CA ALA A 36 -9.17 -2.50 -6.00
C ALA A 36 -9.35 -4.03 -6.00
N HIS A 37 -8.50 -4.76 -5.27
CA HIS A 37 -8.60 -6.22 -5.15
C HIS A 37 -9.85 -6.66 -4.40
N LEU A 38 -10.23 -5.96 -3.33
CA LEU A 38 -11.48 -6.21 -2.61
C LEU A 38 -12.73 -5.77 -3.42
N ARG A 39 -12.55 -4.99 -4.49
CA ARG A 39 -13.62 -4.32 -5.25
C ARG A 39 -14.52 -3.47 -4.36
N LEU A 40 -13.89 -2.74 -3.43
CA LEU A 40 -14.56 -1.84 -2.50
C LEU A 40 -14.12 -0.40 -2.74
N PRO A 41 -14.97 0.60 -2.42
CA PRO A 41 -14.51 1.98 -2.35
C PRO A 41 -13.35 2.11 -1.37
N ALA A 42 -12.36 2.94 -1.71
CA ALA A 42 -11.16 3.13 -0.88
C ALA A 42 -11.49 3.53 0.57
N VAL A 43 -12.59 4.26 0.80
CA VAL A 43 -13.06 4.62 2.14
C VAL A 43 -13.49 3.39 2.94
N VAL A 44 -14.17 2.43 2.31
CA VAL A 44 -14.60 1.18 2.96
C VAL A 44 -13.38 0.30 3.26
N ALA A 45 -12.45 0.17 2.31
CA ALA A 45 -11.20 -0.55 2.54
C ALA A 45 -10.40 0.06 3.72
N LYS A 46 -10.39 1.38 3.87
CA LYS A 46 -9.76 2.03 5.05
C LYS A 46 -10.41 1.64 6.37
N VAL A 47 -11.73 1.43 6.43
CA VAL A 47 -12.39 0.98 7.67
C VAL A 47 -11.87 -0.41 8.05
N ILE A 48 -11.89 -1.36 7.12
CA ILE A 48 -11.38 -2.73 7.32
C ILE A 48 -9.91 -2.69 7.79
N LEU A 49 -9.08 -1.91 7.12
CA LEU A 49 -7.66 -1.78 7.47
C LEU A 49 -7.45 -1.08 8.82
N SER A 50 -8.34 -0.17 9.22
CA SER A 50 -8.26 0.48 10.52
C SER A 50 -8.53 -0.50 11.65
N ASP A 51 -9.47 -1.44 11.45
CA ASP A 51 -9.73 -2.51 12.42
C ASP A 51 -8.50 -3.44 12.55
N LEU A 52 -7.88 -3.80 11.42
CA LEU A 52 -6.65 -4.61 11.42
C LEU A 52 -5.47 -3.90 12.08
N VAL A 53 -5.37 -2.56 11.94
CA VAL A 53 -4.38 -1.75 12.67
C VAL A 53 -4.70 -1.74 14.17
N ALA A 54 -5.97 -1.61 14.54
CA ALA A 54 -6.39 -1.55 15.94
C ALA A 54 -6.09 -2.85 16.70
N CYS A 55 -6.22 -4.01 16.05
CA CYS A 55 -5.82 -5.30 16.63
C CYS A 55 -4.33 -5.65 16.41
N GLY A 56 -3.57 -4.77 15.74
CA GLY A 56 -2.13 -4.94 15.52
C GLY A 56 -1.74 -5.95 14.44
N ALA A 57 -2.70 -6.53 13.70
CA ALA A 57 -2.43 -7.50 12.63
C ALA A 57 -1.72 -6.87 11.42
N VAL A 58 -1.90 -5.57 11.19
CA VAL A 58 -1.18 -4.80 10.18
C VAL A 58 -0.63 -3.48 10.73
N THR A 59 0.38 -2.94 10.05
CA THR A 59 0.89 -1.59 10.28
C THR A 59 0.75 -0.75 9.01
N ALA A 60 0.52 0.56 9.19
CA ALA A 60 0.50 1.51 8.10
C ALA A 60 1.75 2.39 8.14
N HIS A 61 2.57 2.31 7.10
CA HIS A 61 3.70 3.22 6.88
C HIS A 61 3.29 4.36 5.95
N ALA A 62 3.59 5.59 6.38
CA ALA A 62 3.56 6.72 5.47
C ALA A 62 4.61 6.50 4.37
N PRO A 63 4.32 6.89 3.11
CA PRO A 63 5.36 6.93 2.09
C PRO A 63 6.53 7.77 2.62
N ALA A 64 7.73 7.20 2.59
CA ALA A 64 8.91 7.98 2.91
C ALA A 64 9.15 8.96 1.76
N PHE A 65 8.91 10.25 2.01
CA PHE A 65 9.39 11.28 1.11
C PHE A 65 10.87 11.44 1.35
N HIS A 66 11.67 10.88 0.45
CA HIS A 66 13.08 11.19 0.41
C HIS A 66 13.19 12.57 -0.22
N ASP A 67 13.66 13.57 0.52
CA ASP A 67 14.02 14.88 -0.03
C ASP A 67 15.34 14.75 -0.82
N MET A 68 15.30 13.90 -1.85
CA MET A 68 16.39 13.78 -2.81
C MET A 68 16.17 14.86 -3.86
N PRO A 69 17.15 15.77 -4.05
CA PRO A 69 17.10 16.71 -5.14
C PRO A 69 16.89 15.93 -6.44
N THR A 70 15.80 16.23 -7.14
CA THR A 70 15.54 15.60 -8.43
C THR A 70 16.64 16.03 -9.39
N ASP A 71 17.47 15.08 -9.85
CA ASP A 71 18.51 15.36 -10.83
C ASP A 71 17.87 15.66 -12.18
N ARG A 72 17.75 16.96 -12.47
CA ARG A 72 17.18 17.47 -13.72
C ARG A 72 17.92 16.93 -14.94
N SER A 73 19.24 16.81 -14.87
CA SER A 73 20.07 16.38 -15.99
C SER A 73 19.79 14.93 -16.38
N LEU A 74 19.56 14.07 -15.38
CA LEU A 74 19.13 12.69 -15.61
C LEU A 74 17.75 12.63 -16.26
N LEU A 75 16.78 13.42 -15.77
CA LEU A 75 15.43 13.45 -16.34
C LEU A 75 15.43 13.94 -17.80
N GLU A 76 16.26 14.93 -18.12
CA GLU A 76 16.43 15.42 -19.49
C GLU A 76 17.05 14.34 -20.38
N ALA A 77 18.08 13.63 -19.91
CA ALA A 77 18.67 12.52 -20.63
C ALA A 77 17.66 11.38 -20.91
N VAL A 78 16.82 11.04 -19.92
CA VAL A 78 15.74 10.05 -20.08
C VAL A 78 14.71 10.53 -21.11
N LEU A 79 14.25 11.77 -21.01
CA LEU A 79 13.27 12.35 -21.94
C LEU A 79 13.78 12.33 -23.38
N ASP A 80 15.03 12.74 -23.59
CA ASP A 80 15.66 12.72 -24.90
C ASP A 80 15.88 11.28 -25.41
N GLY A 81 16.12 10.32 -24.52
CA GLY A 81 16.16 8.90 -24.85
C GLY A 81 14.80 8.39 -25.34
N LEU A 82 13.73 8.67 -24.61
CA LEU A 82 12.36 8.28 -24.96
C LEU A 82 11.90 8.91 -26.28
N ARG A 83 12.23 10.18 -26.52
CA ARG A 83 11.91 10.88 -27.78
C ARG A 83 12.62 10.32 -29.01
N ARG A 84 13.77 9.65 -28.83
CA ARG A 84 14.52 9.01 -29.92
C ARG A 84 14.05 7.59 -30.25
N GLN A 85 13.21 7.00 -29.40
CA GLN A 85 12.63 5.66 -29.60
C GLN A 85 11.20 5.71 -30.18
N LEU A 86 10.63 6.91 -30.34
CA LEU A 86 9.39 7.19 -31.07
C LEU A 86 9.72 7.74 -32.46
#